data_AF-A0A8T4EFJ3-F1
#
_entry.id   AF-A0A8T4EFJ3-F1
#
_cell.length_a   1.000
_cell.length_b   1.000
_cell.length_c   1.000
_cell.angle_alpha   90.00
_cell.angle_beta   90.00
_cell.angle_gamma   90.00
#
_symmetry.space_group_name_H-M   'P 1'
#
loop_
_entity.id
_entity.type
_entity.pdbx_description
1 polymer ?
#
loop_
_entity_poly.entity_id
_entity_poly.type
_entity_poly.pdbx_seq_one_letter_code
_entity_poly.pdbx_strand_id
1 'polypeptide(L)'
;SEEALTIFMGHGVNMESQIGYTKIPQGLVVSYMEAPNCIAVLLDEGDNPAVIERNILRIVPTIDFTSSCWDDEIKKAFEALKDVIDETTGERLLKTPGISRLIEDMYEGRISRIQPQHILIATDRYPEAANYIGHNREEVIRILKDLETEGILIPRTYGRRIECRQCGASEVKVTLQCPKCSSEELYKVYTLFCPLCSDQFQSIIADEVTEVTCQKCKRPVKVSELAVMDVEPLCNSCGTASDNPKIVLTCAVCNKQLKSADLLAGTGLAYVPFKSKIKKD
;
A
#
# COMPACT_ATOMS: atom_id res chain seq x y z
N SER A 1 -29.31 23.46 0.63
CA SER A 1 -29.17 24.32 -0.56
C SER A 1 -29.05 23.43 -1.79
N GLU A 2 -29.28 23.98 -2.99
CA GLU A 2 -29.13 23.26 -4.28
C GLU A 2 -27.71 22.73 -4.51
N GLU A 3 -26.70 23.45 -4.01
CA GLU A 3 -25.29 23.03 -4.01
C GLU A 3 -25.04 21.79 -3.14
N ALA A 4 -25.65 21.70 -1.96
CA ALA A 4 -25.52 20.52 -1.11
C ALA A 4 -26.07 19.27 -1.82
N LEU A 5 -27.22 19.39 -2.48
CA LEU A 5 -27.78 18.32 -3.31
C LEU A 5 -26.84 17.93 -4.45
N THR A 6 -26.17 18.90 -5.09
CA THR A 6 -25.20 18.65 -6.16
C THR A 6 -23.98 17.87 -5.66
N ILE A 7 -23.47 18.20 -4.46
CA ILE A 7 -22.38 17.48 -3.81
C ILE A 7 -22.83 16.04 -3.48
N PHE A 8 -23.97 15.86 -2.81
CA PHE A 8 -24.51 14.53 -2.49
C PHE A 8 -24.75 13.66 -3.73
N MET A 9 -25.26 14.24 -4.82
CA MET A 9 -25.46 13.53 -6.08
C MET A 9 -24.15 13.20 -6.80
N GLY A 10 -23.14 14.06 -6.70
CA GLY A 10 -21.80 13.81 -7.28
C GLY A 10 -21.13 12.57 -6.70
N HIS A 11 -21.33 12.30 -5.41
CA HIS A 11 -20.82 11.10 -4.74
C HIS A 11 -21.67 9.84 -4.97
N GLY A 12 -22.99 10.00 -5.15
CA GLY A 12 -23.90 8.88 -5.39
C GLY A 12 -23.60 8.08 -6.67
N VAL A 13 -22.79 8.62 -7.58
CA VAL A 13 -22.39 7.97 -8.83
C VAL A 13 -21.13 7.08 -8.69
N ASN A 14 -20.30 7.31 -7.65
CA ASN A 14 -18.99 6.65 -7.47
C ASN A 14 -18.89 5.89 -6.13
N MET A 15 -19.89 5.07 -5.77
CA MET A 15 -20.03 4.33 -4.49
C MET A 15 -18.81 3.52 -3.97
N GLU A 16 -17.65 3.56 -4.63
CA GLU A 16 -16.41 2.91 -4.21
C GLU A 16 -15.51 3.80 -3.32
N SER A 17 -15.63 5.13 -3.34
CA SER A 17 -14.77 6.03 -2.55
C SER A 17 -15.56 6.93 -1.58
N GLN A 18 -15.12 6.99 -0.31
CA GLN A 18 -15.69 7.89 0.71
C GLN A 18 -15.35 9.37 0.46
N ILE A 19 -14.38 9.64 -0.42
CA ILE A 19 -13.99 10.98 -0.86
C ILE A 19 -14.42 11.20 -2.30
N GLY A 20 -14.79 12.45 -2.61
CA GLY A 20 -15.22 12.86 -3.93
C GLY A 20 -14.98 14.33 -4.18
N TYR A 21 -14.81 14.62 -5.47
CA TYR A 21 -14.50 15.93 -6.02
C TYR A 21 -15.69 16.41 -6.83
N THR A 22 -16.30 17.53 -6.42
CA THR A 22 -17.47 18.09 -7.11
C THR A 22 -17.14 19.51 -7.56
N LYS A 23 -17.35 19.80 -8.85
CA LYS A 23 -17.23 21.16 -9.36
C LYS A 23 -18.59 21.86 -9.25
N ILE A 24 -18.65 22.94 -8.47
CA ILE A 24 -19.82 23.81 -8.34
C ILE A 24 -19.52 25.17 -9.00
N PRO A 25 -20.52 26.04 -9.24
CA PRO A 25 -20.28 27.35 -9.85
C PRO A 25 -19.24 28.21 -9.12
N GLN A 26 -19.14 28.06 -7.80
CA GLN A 26 -18.22 28.81 -6.93
C GLN A 26 -16.79 28.25 -6.91
N GLY A 27 -16.56 27.02 -7.38
CA GLY A 27 -15.23 26.42 -7.33
C GLY A 27 -15.22 24.89 -7.28
N LEU A 28 -14.06 24.34 -6.95
CA LEU A 28 -13.89 22.91 -6.72
C LEU A 28 -14.15 22.58 -5.25
N VAL A 29 -14.93 21.55 -4.98
CA VAL A 29 -15.24 21.07 -3.64
C VAL A 29 -14.61 19.69 -3.45
N VAL A 30 -13.82 19.55 -2.38
CA VAL A 30 -13.37 18.24 -1.89
C VAL A 30 -14.27 17.87 -0.73
N SER A 31 -14.79 16.65 -0.74
CA SER A 31 -15.79 16.24 0.25
C SER A 31 -15.62 14.79 0.66
N TYR A 32 -15.96 14.51 1.91
CA TYR A 32 -16.00 13.18 2.52
C TYR A 32 -17.43 12.88 2.97
N MET A 33 -17.98 11.74 2.56
CA MET A 33 -19.34 11.34 2.90
C MET A 33 -19.37 10.12 3.82
N GLU A 34 -20.13 10.26 4.91
CA GLU A 34 -20.45 9.17 5.83
C GLU A 34 -21.88 9.33 6.33
N ALA A 35 -22.78 8.48 5.80
CA ALA A 35 -24.21 8.61 6.03
C ALA A 35 -24.54 8.63 7.54
N PRO A 36 -25.37 9.57 8.02
CA PRO A 36 -26.26 10.44 7.23
C PRO A 36 -25.66 11.79 6.78
N ASN A 37 -24.43 12.12 7.18
CA ASN A 37 -23.86 13.46 7.02
C ASN A 37 -22.66 13.48 6.05
N CYS A 38 -22.17 14.68 5.73
CA CYS A 38 -20.95 14.84 4.92
C CYS A 38 -20.20 16.11 5.32
N ILE A 39 -18.90 16.12 5.09
CA ILE A 39 -18.08 17.33 5.15
C ILE A 39 -17.62 17.69 3.75
N ALA A 40 -17.74 18.97 3.41
CA ALA A 40 -17.37 19.51 2.11
C ALA A 40 -16.56 20.79 2.32
N VAL A 41 -15.42 20.89 1.64
CA VAL A 41 -14.52 22.04 1.67
C VAL A 41 -14.47 22.63 0.28
N LEU A 42 -14.94 23.87 0.14
CA LEU A 42 -14.76 24.66 -1.07
C LEU A 42 -13.32 25.17 -1.12
N LEU A 43 -12.64 24.94 -2.24
CA LEU A 43 -11.26 25.35 -2.47
C LEU A 43 -11.19 26.77 -3.03
N ASP A 44 -10.22 27.54 -2.54
CA ASP A 44 -9.87 28.85 -3.08
C ASP A 44 -8.91 28.72 -4.28
N GLU A 45 -8.72 29.81 -5.03
CA GLU A 45 -7.78 29.84 -6.16
C GLU A 45 -6.33 29.60 -5.67
N GLY A 46 -5.75 28.47 -6.09
CA GLY A 46 -4.37 28.08 -5.75
C GLY A 46 -4.26 26.98 -4.69
N ASP A 47 -5.38 26.59 -4.07
CA ASP A 47 -5.40 25.45 -3.16
C ASP A 47 -5.04 24.15 -3.88
N ASN A 48 -4.25 23.30 -3.23
CA ASN A 48 -3.93 21.96 -3.72
C ASN A 48 -4.99 20.96 -3.22
N PRO A 49 -5.85 20.41 -4.10
CA PRO A 49 -6.92 19.50 -3.70
C PRO A 49 -6.42 18.27 -2.94
N ALA A 50 -5.23 17.76 -3.26
CA ALA A 50 -4.64 16.59 -2.60
C ALA A 50 -4.22 16.88 -1.14
N VAL A 51 -3.82 18.12 -0.83
CA VAL A 51 -3.50 18.53 0.54
C VAL A 51 -4.77 18.58 1.39
N ILE A 52 -5.84 19.13 0.82
CA ILE A 52 -7.15 19.20 1.49
C ILE A 52 -7.75 17.80 1.66
N GLU A 53 -7.69 16.93 0.65
CA GLU A 53 -8.09 15.52 0.77
C GLU A 53 -7.36 14.83 1.93
N ARG A 54 -6.02 14.89 1.95
CA ARG A 54 -5.20 14.27 2.99
C ARG A 54 -5.55 14.80 4.37
N ASN A 55 -5.77 16.10 4.50
CA ASN A 55 -6.06 16.73 5.78
C ASN A 55 -7.49 16.42 6.26
N ILE A 56 -8.47 16.33 5.37
CA ILE A 56 -9.82 15.82 5.67
C ILE A 56 -9.74 14.40 6.23
N LEU A 57 -9.00 13.50 5.55
CA LEU A 57 -8.81 12.12 6.01
C LEU A 57 -8.20 12.01 7.42
N ARG A 58 -7.37 12.97 7.83
CA ARG A 58 -6.77 13.00 9.17
C ARG A 58 -7.77 13.38 10.26
N ILE A 59 -8.75 14.23 9.95
CA ILE A 59 -9.73 14.71 10.95
C ILE A 59 -11.00 13.87 11.00
N VAL A 60 -11.35 13.16 9.91
CA VAL A 60 -12.54 12.29 9.84
C VAL A 60 -12.69 11.37 11.07
N PRO A 61 -11.65 10.68 11.57
CA PRO A 61 -11.79 9.81 12.74
C PRO A 61 -12.19 10.53 14.04
N THR A 62 -12.11 11.86 14.08
CA THR A 62 -12.45 12.69 15.23
C THR A 62 -13.86 13.28 15.17
N ILE A 63 -14.57 13.08 14.07
CA ILE A 63 -15.89 13.66 13.81
C ILE A 63 -16.97 12.60 14.05
N ASP A 64 -17.97 12.95 14.84
CA ASP A 64 -19.16 12.11 14.98
C ASP A 64 -20.19 12.45 13.89
N PHE A 65 -20.12 11.72 12.77
CA PHE A 65 -21.06 11.85 11.64
C PHE A 65 -22.51 11.46 11.99
N THR A 66 -22.76 10.87 13.16
CA THR A 66 -24.10 10.51 13.63
C THR A 66 -24.65 11.45 14.71
N SER A 67 -23.87 12.46 15.09
CA SER A 67 -24.22 13.41 16.15
C SER A 67 -25.51 14.17 15.83
N SER A 68 -26.37 14.30 16.84
CA SER A 68 -27.56 15.15 16.77
C SER A 68 -27.24 16.65 16.83
N CYS A 69 -26.00 17.02 17.18
CA CYS A 69 -25.52 18.40 17.28
C CYS A 69 -24.50 18.69 16.17
N TRP A 70 -24.90 18.49 14.92
CA TRP A 70 -24.01 18.55 13.75
C TRP A 70 -23.27 19.89 13.58
N ASP A 71 -23.90 21.01 13.95
CA ASP A 71 -23.26 22.33 13.89
C ASP A 71 -22.00 22.44 14.76
N ASP A 72 -21.98 21.76 15.91
CA ASP A 72 -20.82 21.75 16.80
C ASP A 72 -19.72 20.82 16.27
N GLU A 73 -20.09 19.70 15.65
CA GLU A 73 -19.14 18.81 14.97
C GLU A 73 -18.49 19.49 13.76
N ILE A 74 -19.23 20.28 12.97
CA ILE A 74 -18.66 21.07 11.86
C ILE A 74 -17.64 22.09 12.38
N LYS A 75 -17.94 22.80 13.49
CA LYS A 75 -17.00 23.77 14.06
C LYS A 75 -15.71 23.11 14.53
N LYS A 76 -15.82 21.99 15.25
CA LYS A 76 -14.65 21.19 15.68
C LYS A 76 -13.84 20.71 14.48
N ALA A 77 -14.52 20.21 13.45
CA ALA A 77 -13.88 19.76 12.22
C ALA A 77 -13.13 20.89 11.52
N PHE A 78 -13.72 22.08 11.46
CA PHE A 78 -13.10 23.26 10.86
C PHE A 78 -11.85 23.72 11.63
N GLU A 79 -11.93 23.78 12.96
CA GLU A 79 -10.78 24.11 13.82
C GLU A 79 -9.66 23.07 13.66
N ALA A 80 -10.01 21.78 13.73
CA ALA A 80 -9.06 20.70 13.53
C ALA A 80 -8.42 20.74 12.13
N LEU A 81 -9.20 21.05 11.08
CA LEU A 81 -8.67 21.19 9.72
C LEU A 81 -7.68 22.34 9.63
N LYS A 82 -8.00 23.48 10.24
CA LYS A 82 -7.12 24.66 10.27
C LYS A 82 -5.81 24.35 10.98
N ASP A 83 -5.86 23.66 12.12
CA ASP A 83 -4.68 23.25 12.86
C ASP A 83 -3.81 22.29 12.03
N VAL A 84 -4.41 21.30 11.37
CA VAL A 84 -3.71 20.35 10.50
C VAL A 84 -3.10 21.03 9.27
N ILE A 85 -3.79 21.98 8.66
CA ILE A 85 -3.25 22.78 7.54
C ILE A 85 -2.04 23.58 8.01
N ASP A 86 -2.15 24.25 9.16
CA ASP A 86 -1.06 25.05 9.73
C ASP A 86 0.15 24.16 10.08
N GLU A 87 -0.06 23.02 10.76
CA GLU A 87 0.97 21.99 11.05
C GLU A 87 1.70 21.44 9.81
N THR A 88 1.01 21.34 8.68
CA THR A 88 1.55 20.72 7.46
C THR A 88 2.24 21.70 6.51
N THR A 89 2.36 22.98 6.90
CA THR A 89 3.18 23.96 6.17
C THR A 89 4.66 23.52 6.17
N GLY A 90 5.35 23.72 5.04
CA GLY A 90 6.76 23.33 4.90
C GLY A 90 7.67 23.89 6.01
N GLU A 91 7.40 25.13 6.45
CA GLU A 91 8.12 25.76 7.55
C GLU A 91 7.90 25.09 8.91
N ARG A 92 6.70 24.56 9.20
CA ARG A 92 6.41 23.84 10.44
C ARG A 92 6.91 22.40 10.40
N LEU A 93 6.85 21.75 9.24
CA LEU A 93 7.46 20.43 9.05
C LEU A 93 8.97 20.48 9.30
N LEU A 94 9.67 21.50 8.79
CA LEU A 94 11.10 21.69 9.04
C LEU A 94 11.44 22.03 10.50
N LYS A 95 10.49 22.55 11.30
CA LYS A 95 10.70 22.75 12.75
C LYS A 95 10.69 21.44 13.54
N THR A 96 10.20 20.34 12.96
CA THR A 96 10.26 19.02 13.60
C THR A 96 11.72 18.53 13.57
N PRO A 97 12.37 18.30 14.73
CA PRO A 97 13.80 18.01 14.77
C PRO A 97 14.23 16.81 13.92
N GLY A 98 13.38 15.77 13.86
CA GLY A 98 13.64 14.59 13.03
C GLY A 98 13.60 14.88 11.53
N ILE A 99 12.72 15.78 11.09
CA ILE A 99 12.58 16.15 9.68
C ILE A 99 13.74 17.06 9.27
N SER A 100 14.08 18.09 10.07
CA SER A 100 15.23 18.98 9.78
C SER A 100 16.51 18.16 9.62
N ARG A 101 16.77 17.25 10.57
CA ARG A 101 17.95 16.39 10.53
C ARG A 101 17.98 15.48 9.31
N LEU A 102 16.85 14.88 8.93
CA LEU A 102 16.76 14.05 7.73
C LEU A 102 17.10 14.85 6.47
N ILE A 103 16.56 16.06 6.35
CA ILE A 103 16.81 16.93 5.19
C ILE A 103 18.25 17.43 5.17
N GLU A 104 18.81 17.83 6.32
CA GLU A 104 20.23 18.19 6.46
C GLU A 104 21.15 17.01 6.06
N ASP A 105 20.87 15.81 6.56
CA ASP A 105 21.61 14.60 6.22
C ASP A 105 21.55 14.30 4.71
N MET A 106 20.42 14.60 4.05
CA MET A 106 20.30 14.48 2.60
C MET A 106 21.08 15.57 1.85
N TYR A 107 21.00 16.82 2.30
CA TYR A 107 21.69 17.95 1.67
C TYR A 107 23.22 17.82 1.78
N GLU A 108 23.70 17.32 2.92
CA GLU A 108 25.12 17.07 3.19
C GLU A 108 25.60 15.74 2.60
N GLY A 109 24.73 14.99 1.90
CA GLY A 109 25.08 13.76 1.20
C GLY A 109 25.32 12.54 2.10
N ARG A 110 25.02 12.63 3.40
CA ARG A 110 25.03 11.46 4.30
C ARG A 110 23.97 10.44 3.92
N ILE A 111 22.81 10.92 3.45
CA ILE A 111 21.72 10.10 2.90
C ILE A 111 21.53 10.49 1.43
N SER A 112 22.00 9.66 0.51
CA SER A 112 21.91 9.97 -0.93
C SER A 112 20.50 9.83 -1.51
N ARG A 113 19.68 8.94 -0.95
CA ARG A 113 18.30 8.69 -1.38
C ARG A 113 17.51 7.95 -0.30
N ILE A 114 16.22 8.25 -0.23
CA ILE A 114 15.24 7.48 0.54
C ILE A 114 14.61 6.48 -0.43
N GLN A 115 14.67 5.19 -0.09
CA GLN A 115 14.13 4.11 -0.93
C GLN A 115 13.12 3.30 -0.13
N PRO A 116 11.97 2.92 -0.72
CA PRO A 116 11.04 2.02 -0.06
C PRO A 116 11.67 0.63 0.08
N GLN A 117 11.23 -0.10 1.11
CA GLN A 117 11.53 -1.52 1.24
C GLN A 117 10.28 -2.33 0.91
N HIS A 118 10.36 -3.17 -0.11
CA HIS A 118 9.32 -4.12 -0.46
C HIS A 118 9.50 -5.40 0.36
N ILE A 119 8.63 -5.61 1.34
CA ILE A 119 8.70 -6.72 2.28
C ILE A 119 7.55 -7.70 2.07
N LEU A 120 7.87 -8.99 2.14
CA LEU A 120 6.91 -10.07 2.31
C LEU A 120 6.82 -10.42 3.79
N ILE A 121 5.62 -10.47 4.33
CA ILE A 121 5.37 -10.80 5.73
C ILE A 121 4.64 -12.14 5.78
N ALA A 122 5.25 -13.14 6.42
CA ALA A 122 4.55 -14.38 6.71
C ALA A 122 3.51 -14.11 7.80
N THR A 123 2.23 -14.28 7.45
CA THR A 123 1.10 -14.04 8.36
C THR A 123 0.25 -15.29 8.48
N ASP A 124 -0.10 -15.65 9.71
CA ASP A 124 -1.05 -16.73 9.96
C ASP A 124 -2.47 -16.24 9.67
N ARG A 125 -3.24 -17.06 8.95
CA ARG A 125 -4.67 -16.85 8.69
C ARG A 125 -5.40 -18.15 8.99
N TYR A 126 -6.57 -18.03 9.62
CA TYR A 126 -7.45 -19.14 9.96
C TYR A 126 -8.82 -18.92 9.30
N PRO A 127 -8.97 -19.20 7.99
CA PRO A 127 -10.19 -18.89 7.25
C PRO A 127 -11.43 -19.55 7.86
N GLU A 128 -11.31 -20.79 8.33
CA GLU A 128 -12.40 -21.54 8.95
C GLU A 128 -12.86 -20.87 10.24
N ALA A 129 -11.94 -20.40 11.09
CA ALA A 129 -12.27 -19.69 12.32
C ALA A 129 -12.84 -18.29 12.04
N ALA A 130 -12.33 -17.61 11.01
CA ALA A 130 -12.82 -16.29 10.60
C ALA A 130 -14.30 -16.31 10.18
N ASN A 131 -14.79 -17.43 9.65
CA ASN A 131 -16.22 -17.58 9.32
C ASN A 131 -17.14 -17.55 10.55
N TYR A 132 -16.62 -17.83 11.75
CA TYR A 132 -17.41 -17.85 12.99
C TYR A 132 -17.16 -16.63 13.88
N ILE A 133 -15.91 -16.14 13.91
CA ILE A 133 -15.47 -15.05 14.79
C ILE A 133 -15.56 -13.68 14.08
N GLY A 134 -15.49 -13.66 12.75
CA GLY A 134 -15.40 -12.47 11.91
C GLY A 134 -14.08 -12.39 11.14
N HIS A 135 -13.99 -11.42 10.23
CA HIS A 135 -12.86 -11.30 9.30
C HIS A 135 -11.65 -10.52 9.82
N ASN A 136 -11.71 -9.99 11.05
CA ASN A 136 -10.57 -9.34 11.68
C ASN A 136 -9.54 -10.40 12.10
N ARG A 137 -8.38 -10.39 11.44
CA ARG A 137 -7.33 -11.40 11.62
C ARG A 137 -6.75 -11.39 13.03
N GLU A 138 -6.45 -10.21 13.56
CA GLU A 138 -5.86 -10.03 14.88
C GLU A 138 -6.82 -10.56 15.96
N GLU A 139 -8.11 -10.28 15.79
CA GLU A 139 -9.18 -10.76 16.68
C GLU A 139 -9.32 -12.29 16.65
N VAL A 140 -9.33 -12.89 15.45
CA VAL A 140 -9.38 -14.35 15.29
C VAL A 140 -8.19 -15.03 15.99
N ILE A 141 -6.97 -14.50 15.80
CA ILE A 141 -5.77 -15.05 16.44
C ILE A 141 -5.85 -14.91 17.96
N ARG A 142 -6.34 -13.77 18.46
CA ARG A 142 -6.52 -13.54 19.90
C ARG A 142 -7.47 -14.57 20.50
N ILE A 143 -8.66 -14.72 19.92
CA ILE A 143 -9.68 -15.65 20.43
C ILE A 143 -9.17 -17.10 20.40
N LEU A 144 -8.45 -17.52 19.35
CA LEU A 144 -7.88 -18.87 19.31
C LEU A 144 -6.86 -19.11 20.44
N LYS A 145 -6.04 -18.10 20.78
CA LYS A 145 -5.11 -18.17 21.92
C LYS A 145 -5.81 -18.16 23.26
N ASP A 146 -6.91 -17.41 23.39
CA ASP A 146 -7.72 -17.40 24.62
C ASP A 146 -8.34 -18.79 24.84
N LEU A 147 -8.90 -19.41 23.79
CA LEU A 147 -9.44 -20.77 23.84
C LEU A 147 -8.36 -21.83 24.13
N GLU A 148 -7.12 -21.63 23.67
CA GLU A 148 -5.97 -22.45 24.05
C GLU A 148 -5.64 -22.30 25.54
N THR A 149 -5.60 -21.06 26.03
CA THR A 149 -5.27 -20.75 27.43
C THR A 149 -6.30 -21.34 28.39
N GLU A 150 -7.58 -21.33 28.00
CA GLU A 150 -8.68 -21.97 28.73
C GLU A 150 -8.74 -23.50 28.55
N GLY A 151 -7.81 -24.09 27.78
CA GLY A 151 -7.74 -25.53 27.53
C GLY A 151 -8.87 -26.10 26.69
N ILE A 152 -9.65 -25.25 26.02
CA ILE A 152 -10.72 -25.64 25.09
C ILE A 152 -10.12 -26.15 23.77
N LEU A 153 -9.07 -25.47 23.31
CA LEU A 153 -8.29 -25.87 22.14
C LEU A 153 -6.89 -26.33 22.56
N ILE A 154 -6.32 -27.26 21.80
CA ILE A 154 -4.93 -27.70 21.93
C ILE A 154 -4.19 -27.28 20.67
N PRO A 155 -3.05 -26.56 20.78
CA PRO A 155 -2.22 -26.26 19.63
C PRO A 155 -1.50 -27.54 19.16
N ARG A 156 -1.41 -27.71 17.85
CA ARG A 156 -0.58 -28.72 17.19
C ARG A 156 0.27 -28.06 16.13
N THR A 157 1.47 -28.60 15.92
CA THR A 157 2.35 -28.12 14.86
C THR A 157 1.71 -28.35 13.50
N TYR A 158 1.70 -27.32 12.66
CA TYR A 158 1.14 -27.37 11.31
C TYR A 158 1.97 -26.51 10.35
N GLY A 159 2.47 -27.13 9.29
CA GLY A 159 3.27 -26.46 8.29
C GLY A 159 4.56 -25.82 8.84
N ARG A 160 5.20 -25.01 8.00
CA ARG A 160 6.37 -24.20 8.33
C ARG A 160 6.11 -22.76 7.93
N ARG A 161 6.70 -21.82 8.68
CA ARG A 161 6.73 -20.41 8.32
C ARG A 161 8.16 -19.95 8.16
N ILE A 162 8.34 -18.92 7.33
CA ILE A 162 9.64 -18.29 7.16
C ILE A 162 9.94 -17.49 8.42
N GLU A 163 11.10 -17.75 9.02
CA GLU A 163 11.54 -17.06 10.23
C GLU A 163 13.06 -16.88 10.21
N CYS A 164 13.52 -15.65 10.45
CA CYS A 164 14.94 -15.37 10.52
C CYS A 164 15.53 -15.97 11.81
N ARG A 165 16.42 -16.96 11.69
CA ARG A 165 17.06 -17.58 12.87
C ARG A 165 17.97 -16.65 13.67
N GLN A 166 18.30 -15.48 13.14
CA GLN A 166 19.14 -14.50 13.84
C GLN A 166 18.33 -13.57 14.76
N CYS A 167 17.10 -13.23 14.39
CA CYS A 167 16.29 -12.24 15.13
C CYS A 167 14.82 -12.64 15.37
N GLY A 168 14.37 -13.78 14.86
CA GLY A 168 12.98 -14.26 14.99
C GLY A 168 11.95 -13.56 14.10
N ALA A 169 12.37 -12.56 13.31
CA ALA A 169 11.44 -11.83 12.44
C ALA A 169 10.96 -12.70 11.26
N SER A 170 9.69 -12.52 10.88
CA SER A 170 9.07 -13.17 9.72
C SER A 170 8.99 -12.27 8.48
N GLU A 171 9.56 -11.06 8.57
CA GLU A 171 9.62 -10.08 7.48
C GLU A 171 10.83 -10.36 6.57
N VAL A 172 10.56 -10.56 5.29
CA VAL A 172 11.54 -10.97 4.29
C VAL A 172 11.51 -10.00 3.11
N LYS A 173 12.67 -9.45 2.79
CA LYS A 173 12.91 -8.75 1.53
C LYS A 173 13.29 -9.77 0.46
N VAL A 174 12.57 -9.72 -0.67
CA VAL A 174 12.91 -10.50 -1.87
C VAL A 174 13.54 -9.55 -2.87
N THR A 175 14.79 -9.80 -3.26
CA THR A 175 15.44 -9.05 -4.33
C THR A 175 15.78 -9.97 -5.49
N LEU A 176 15.67 -9.43 -6.69
CA LEU A 176 16.08 -10.08 -7.93
C LEU A 176 17.45 -9.52 -8.30
N GLN A 177 18.42 -10.40 -8.47
CA GLN A 177 19.80 -10.03 -8.78
C GLN A 177 20.22 -10.60 -10.14
N CYS A 178 20.99 -9.82 -10.89
CA CYS A 178 21.62 -10.28 -12.11
C CYS A 178 22.52 -11.50 -11.82
N PRO A 179 22.37 -12.63 -12.53
CA PRO A 179 23.20 -13.80 -12.26
C PRO A 179 24.69 -13.59 -12.58
N LYS A 180 25.02 -12.61 -13.43
CA LYS A 180 26.40 -12.30 -13.83
C LYS A 180 27.12 -11.36 -12.85
N CYS A 181 26.47 -10.29 -12.40
CA CYS A 181 27.11 -9.25 -11.58
C CYS A 181 26.46 -9.01 -10.21
N SER A 182 25.39 -9.73 -9.87
CA SER A 182 24.59 -9.58 -8.65
C SER A 182 23.93 -8.21 -8.44
N SER A 183 23.90 -7.35 -9.46
CA SER A 183 23.18 -6.07 -9.41
C SER A 183 21.67 -6.28 -9.32
N GLU A 184 20.99 -5.45 -8.54
CA GLU A 184 19.52 -5.41 -8.40
C GLU A 184 18.85 -4.52 -9.46
N GLU A 185 19.64 -3.82 -10.28
CA GLU A 185 19.14 -2.95 -11.36
C GLU A 185 18.75 -3.78 -12.59
N LEU A 186 17.58 -4.42 -12.50
CA LEU A 186 16.95 -5.17 -13.58
C LEU A 186 15.74 -4.41 -14.10
N TYR A 187 15.59 -4.31 -15.42
CA TYR A 187 14.41 -3.73 -16.06
C TYR A 187 13.91 -4.61 -17.19
N LYS A 188 12.63 -4.48 -17.52
CA LYS A 188 12.00 -5.20 -18.62
C LYS A 188 12.17 -4.41 -19.91
N VAL A 189 12.72 -5.05 -20.93
CA VAL A 189 12.71 -4.56 -22.30
C VAL A 189 11.61 -5.30 -23.04
N TYR A 190 10.66 -4.56 -23.58
CA TYR A 190 9.53 -5.10 -24.33
C TYR A 190 9.84 -5.02 -25.81
N THR A 191 9.67 -6.13 -26.53
CA THR A 191 9.59 -6.14 -27.99
C THR A 191 8.12 -5.96 -28.36
N LEU A 192 7.81 -4.84 -29.01
CA LEU A 192 6.45 -4.36 -29.26
C LEU A 192 6.17 -4.31 -30.76
N PHE A 193 4.97 -4.69 -31.16
CA PHE A 193 4.47 -4.48 -32.51
C PHE A 193 3.70 -3.17 -32.61
N CYS A 194 4.09 -2.30 -33.55
CA CYS A 194 3.45 -1.01 -33.78
C CYS A 194 2.29 -1.15 -34.77
N PRO A 195 1.02 -0.90 -34.38
CA PRO A 195 -0.11 -1.01 -35.29
C PRO A 195 -0.09 0.05 -36.41
N LEU A 196 0.58 1.20 -36.19
CA LEU A 196 0.60 2.32 -37.14
C LEU A 196 1.54 2.10 -38.34
N CYS A 197 2.62 1.33 -38.16
CA CYS A 197 3.59 1.06 -39.23
C CYS A 197 3.87 -0.43 -39.46
N SER A 198 3.22 -1.32 -38.70
CA SER A 198 3.37 -2.78 -38.79
C SER A 198 4.80 -3.29 -38.57
N ASP A 199 5.65 -2.50 -37.91
CA ASP A 199 7.02 -2.88 -37.55
C ASP A 199 7.14 -3.22 -36.07
N GLN A 200 8.19 -3.97 -35.73
CA GLN A 200 8.59 -4.23 -34.35
C GLN A 200 9.65 -3.22 -33.87
N PHE A 201 9.57 -2.88 -32.58
CA PHE A 201 10.57 -2.05 -31.90
C PHE A 201 10.69 -2.43 -30.43
N GLN A 202 11.83 -2.10 -29.83
CA GLN A 202 12.06 -2.32 -28.40
C GLN A 202 11.80 -1.04 -27.60
N SER A 203 11.17 -1.18 -26.43
CA SER A 203 10.96 -0.08 -25.50
C SER A 203 10.94 -0.57 -24.06
N ILE A 204 11.25 0.32 -23.13
CA ILE A 204 10.97 0.14 -21.70
C ILE A 204 9.60 0.77 -21.45
N ILE A 205 8.70 0.03 -20.80
CA ILE A 205 7.39 0.52 -20.37
C ILE A 205 7.41 0.51 -18.85
N ALA A 206 7.35 1.71 -18.24
CA ALA A 206 7.13 1.86 -16.81
C ALA A 206 5.62 1.91 -16.53
N ASP A 207 5.21 1.57 -15.30
CA ASP A 207 3.81 1.33 -14.94
C ASP A 207 2.88 2.55 -15.19
N GLU A 208 3.40 3.77 -15.14
CA GLU A 208 2.64 5.01 -15.34
C GLU A 208 2.63 5.52 -16.80
N VAL A 209 3.30 4.82 -17.73
CA VAL A 209 3.42 5.27 -19.12
C VAL A 209 2.17 4.88 -19.91
N THR A 210 1.44 5.88 -20.40
CA THR A 210 0.21 5.67 -21.21
C THR A 210 0.47 5.65 -22.71
N GLU A 211 1.58 6.23 -23.16
CA GLU A 211 1.98 6.30 -24.57
C GLU A 211 3.49 6.07 -24.73
N VAL A 212 3.89 5.36 -25.78
CA VAL A 212 5.29 5.21 -26.18
C VAL A 212 5.48 5.60 -27.63
N THR A 213 6.64 6.19 -27.92
CA THR A 213 6.98 6.58 -29.29
C THR A 213 7.62 5.42 -30.03
N CYS A 214 7.01 4.99 -31.13
CA CYS A 214 7.58 3.97 -31.99
C CYS A 214 8.91 4.47 -32.58
N GLN A 215 10.01 3.77 -32.33
CA GLN A 215 11.33 4.20 -32.80
C GLN A 215 11.51 4.13 -34.32
N LYS A 216 10.63 3.39 -35.03
CA LYS A 216 10.65 3.22 -36.49
C LYS A 216 9.90 4.34 -37.20
N CYS A 217 8.63 4.54 -36.88
CA CYS A 217 7.79 5.55 -37.54
C CYS A 217 7.74 6.91 -36.80
N LYS A 218 8.36 6.99 -35.61
CA LYS A 218 8.42 8.18 -34.74
C LYS A 218 7.06 8.73 -34.31
N ARG A 219 5.99 7.93 -34.41
CA ARG A 219 4.65 8.30 -33.95
C ARG A 219 4.39 7.78 -32.52
N PRO A 220 3.67 8.55 -31.69
CA PRO A 220 3.19 8.06 -30.41
C PRO A 220 2.12 6.98 -30.63
N VAL A 221 2.16 5.95 -29.80
CA VAL A 221 1.18 4.86 -29.76
C VAL A 221 0.79 4.64 -28.31
N LYS A 222 -0.52 4.50 -28.05
CA LYS A 222 -1.02 4.17 -26.72
C LYS A 222 -0.54 2.79 -26.30
N VAL A 223 -0.12 2.65 -25.05
CA VAL A 223 0.35 1.36 -24.51
C VAL A 223 -0.75 0.29 -24.61
N SER A 224 -2.02 0.67 -24.43
CA SER A 224 -3.17 -0.23 -24.58
C SER A 224 -3.40 -0.77 -25.99
N GLU A 225 -2.81 -0.13 -27.02
CA GLU A 225 -2.95 -0.52 -28.42
C GLU A 225 -1.74 -1.34 -28.93
N LEU A 226 -0.70 -1.50 -28.10
CA LEU A 226 0.50 -2.23 -28.48
C LEU A 226 0.33 -3.72 -28.20
N ALA A 227 0.73 -4.53 -29.18
CA ALA A 227 0.89 -5.96 -28.97
C ALA A 227 2.31 -6.25 -28.47
N VAL A 228 2.41 -6.86 -27.28
CA VAL A 228 3.67 -7.33 -26.70
C VAL A 228 4.05 -8.65 -27.34
N MET A 229 5.17 -8.67 -28.06
CA MET A 229 5.67 -9.87 -28.74
C MET A 229 6.60 -10.69 -27.85
N ASP A 230 7.45 -10.00 -27.08
CA ASP A 230 8.41 -10.63 -26.18
C ASP A 230 8.79 -9.66 -25.04
N VAL A 231 9.27 -10.21 -23.93
CA VAL A 231 9.73 -9.45 -22.76
C VAL A 231 11.00 -10.06 -22.22
N GLU A 232 12.08 -9.29 -22.25
CA GLU A 232 13.40 -9.73 -21.78
C GLU A 232 13.85 -8.89 -20.58
N PRO A 233 14.26 -9.51 -19.45
CA PRO A 233 14.87 -8.79 -18.34
C PRO A 233 16.33 -8.46 -18.67
N LEU A 234 16.69 -7.19 -18.58
CA LEU A 234 18.03 -6.69 -18.84
C LEU A 234 18.65 -6.08 -17.58
N CYS A 235 19.91 -6.41 -17.31
CA CYS A 235 20.67 -5.79 -16.23
C CYS A 235 21.27 -4.46 -16.68
N ASN A 236 20.91 -3.37 -15.99
CA ASN A 236 21.44 -2.03 -16.26
C ASN A 236 22.96 -1.94 -16.05
N SER A 237 23.47 -2.63 -15.04
CA SER A 237 24.88 -2.48 -14.65
C SER A 237 25.86 -3.25 -15.55
N CYS A 238 25.42 -4.30 -16.26
CA CYS A 238 26.33 -5.11 -17.10
C CYS A 238 25.78 -5.50 -18.48
N GLY A 239 24.57 -5.05 -18.83
CA GLY A 239 23.91 -5.33 -20.12
C GLY A 239 23.56 -6.79 -20.35
N THR A 240 23.59 -7.64 -19.32
CA THR A 240 23.25 -9.06 -19.48
C THR A 240 21.75 -9.23 -19.51
N ALA A 241 21.24 -9.80 -20.59
CA ALA A 241 19.89 -10.29 -20.70
C ALA A 241 19.79 -11.64 -19.97
N SER A 242 18.78 -11.78 -19.11
CA SER A 242 18.57 -13.02 -18.38
C SER A 242 17.12 -13.15 -17.94
N ASP A 243 16.44 -14.15 -18.46
CA ASP A 243 15.11 -14.61 -18.05
C ASP A 243 15.09 -15.24 -16.63
N ASN A 244 16.26 -15.62 -16.11
CA ASN A 244 16.41 -16.28 -14.82
C ASN A 244 17.20 -15.44 -13.79
N PRO A 245 16.64 -14.34 -13.26
CA PRO A 245 17.29 -13.57 -12.21
C PRO A 245 17.46 -14.42 -10.94
N LYS A 246 18.58 -14.20 -10.23
CA LYS A 246 18.84 -14.85 -8.95
C LYS A 246 17.94 -14.25 -7.88
N ILE A 247 17.07 -15.08 -7.30
CA ILE A 247 16.24 -14.68 -6.15
C ILE A 247 17.09 -14.71 -4.89
N VAL A 248 17.14 -13.58 -4.18
CA VAL A 248 17.82 -13.45 -2.89
C VAL A 248 16.82 -13.07 -1.82
N LEU A 249 16.81 -13.84 -0.74
CA LEU A 249 15.95 -13.61 0.42
C LEU A 249 16.79 -13.03 1.55
N THR A 250 16.33 -11.93 2.12
CA THR A 250 17.03 -11.23 3.21
C THR A 250 16.03 -10.88 4.31
N CYS A 251 16.39 -11.04 5.58
CA CYS A 251 15.55 -10.56 6.68
C CYS A 251 15.43 -9.02 6.61
N ALA A 252 14.20 -8.50 6.62
CA ALA A 252 13.96 -7.05 6.55
C ALA A 252 14.43 -6.31 7.81
N VAL A 253 14.46 -6.99 8.96
CA VAL A 253 14.83 -6.39 10.24
C VAL A 253 16.35 -6.33 10.44
N CYS A 254 17.06 -7.45 10.23
CA CYS A 254 18.50 -7.54 10.53
C CYS A 254 19.40 -7.62 9.29
N ASN A 255 18.83 -7.56 8.08
CA ASN A 255 19.55 -7.63 6.80
C ASN A 255 20.38 -8.91 6.58
N LYS A 256 20.16 -9.97 7.37
CA LYS A 256 20.83 -11.26 7.14
C LYS A 256 20.21 -11.98 5.95
N GLN A 257 21.05 -12.41 5.02
CA GLN A 257 20.62 -13.28 3.93
C GLN A 257 20.10 -14.61 4.48
N LEU A 258 18.91 -15.00 4.07
CA LEU A 258 18.24 -16.23 4.45
C LEU A 258 18.65 -17.36 3.51
N LYS A 259 18.93 -18.52 4.09
CA LYS A 259 19.17 -19.78 3.38
C LYS A 259 17.87 -20.60 3.33
N SER A 260 17.83 -21.63 2.50
CA SER A 260 16.67 -22.54 2.41
C SER A 260 16.22 -23.11 3.76
N ALA A 261 17.17 -23.38 4.67
CA ALA A 261 16.86 -23.86 6.02
C ALA A 261 16.13 -22.82 6.90
N ASP A 262 16.32 -21.53 6.65
CA ASP A 262 15.65 -20.44 7.36
C ASP A 262 14.18 -20.31 6.91
N LEU A 263 13.86 -20.75 5.69
CA LEU A 263 12.47 -20.81 5.18
C LEU A 263 11.62 -21.88 5.89
N LEU A 264 12.27 -22.77 6.64
CA LEU A 264 11.63 -23.84 7.42
C LEU A 264 11.77 -23.64 8.93
N ALA A 265 12.28 -22.50 9.37
CA ALA A 265 12.65 -22.30 10.77
C ALA A 265 11.44 -22.15 11.70
N GLY A 266 10.42 -21.40 11.28
CA GLY A 266 9.22 -21.22 12.09
C GLY A 266 8.22 -22.36 11.91
N THR A 267 7.33 -22.51 12.88
CA THR A 267 6.27 -23.52 12.87
C THR A 267 4.91 -22.83 12.99
N GLY A 268 3.99 -23.15 12.09
CA GLY A 268 2.60 -22.72 12.23
C GLY A 268 1.86 -23.58 13.25
N LEU A 269 0.75 -23.07 13.77
CA LEU A 269 -0.10 -23.79 14.70
C LEU A 269 -1.44 -24.12 14.05
N ALA A 270 -1.95 -25.31 14.30
CA ALA A 270 -3.32 -25.69 14.08
C ALA A 270 -3.98 -25.96 15.44
N TYR A 271 -5.20 -25.48 15.61
CA TYR A 271 -5.95 -25.66 16.84
C TYR A 271 -6.94 -26.81 16.70
N VAL A 272 -6.94 -27.73 17.67
CA VAL A 272 -7.90 -28.84 17.72
C VAL A 272 -8.68 -28.83 19.04
N PRO A 273 -9.95 -29.26 19.07
CA PRO A 273 -10.72 -29.35 20.31
C PRO A 273 -10.06 -30.28 21.32
N PHE A 274 -10.00 -29.86 22.59
CA PHE A 274 -9.63 -30.74 23.69
C PHE A 274 -10.69 -31.83 23.86
N LYS A 275 -10.36 -33.08 23.52
CA LYS A 275 -11.24 -34.21 23.79
C LYS A 275 -11.08 -34.61 25.26
N SER A 276 -11.93 -34.09 26.13
CA SER A 276 -12.25 -34.83 27.35
C SER A 276 -13.03 -36.09 26.95
N LYS A 277 -12.76 -37.24 27.58
CA LYS A 277 -13.62 -38.42 27.43
C LYS A 277 -15.02 -38.02 27.91
N ILE A 278 -15.91 -37.62 26.99
CA ILE A 278 -17.34 -37.61 27.28
C ILE A 278 -17.73 -39.07 27.44
N LYS A 279 -17.76 -39.55 28.70
CA LYS A 279 -18.55 -40.74 29.03
C LYS A 279 -19.98 -40.37 28.66
N LYS A 280 -20.49 -40.98 27.60
CA LYS A 280 -21.92 -41.08 27.38
C LYS A 280 -22.42 -42.03 28.47
N ASP A 281 -23.07 -41.46 29.48
CA ASP A 281 -24.03 -42.20 30.31
C ASP A 281 -25.28 -42.50 29.47
#